data_AF-A0A955EY65-F1
#
_entry.id   AF-A0A955EY65-F1
#
_cell.length_a   1.000
_cell.length_b   1.000
_cell.length_c   1.000
_cell.angle_alpha   90.00
_cell.angle_beta   90.00
_cell.angle_gamma   90.00
#
_symmetry.space_group_name_H-M   'P 1'
#
loop_
_entity.id
_entity.type
_entity.pdbx_description
1 polymer ?
#
loop_
_entity_poly.entity_id
_entity_poly.type
_entity_poly.pdbx_seq_one_letter_code
_entity_poly.pdbx_strand_id
1 'polypeptide(L)'
;EIARSGRIACMMGIEGGHIIEDSLFALRMFHRLGCRYMTLTHSFNTNWADAAGIDDDTDGEHNGLTEFGRDIIREMNRLGMMVDISHVADKTFYDALEVSTAPPIASHSSARAINSHRRNLSDDMLRALAAKDGAIMINFYCGFIDPEYDARYKAWESKHQEALAAIGEKFKANLAARRDARAEFAAQNPPPRSSLLTLAKHVEHVAKTIGWRHVGIGADWDGIRSLPEGIDHCGDLPKLTALLLARGATPEQLRGFLGENLIRVLEACEQRARNIAAGN
;
A
#
# COMPACT_ATOMS: atom_id res chain seq x y z
N GLU A 1 20.90 14.02 -0.21
CA GLU A 1 21.31 15.21 0.59
C GLU A 1 20.52 15.34 1.90
N ILE A 2 19.18 15.35 1.87
CA ILE A 2 18.31 15.49 3.05
C ILE A 2 18.64 14.48 4.16
N ALA A 3 18.63 13.17 3.86
CA ALA A 3 18.92 12.13 4.85
C ALA A 3 20.33 12.26 5.47
N ARG A 4 21.35 12.62 4.67
CA ARG A 4 22.72 12.84 5.15
C ARG A 4 22.83 14.03 6.12
N SER A 5 21.89 14.97 6.06
CA SER A 5 21.80 16.10 7.00
C SER A 5 21.03 15.78 8.29
N GLY A 6 20.65 14.52 8.52
CA GLY A 6 19.86 14.10 9.69
C GLY A 6 18.38 14.48 9.62
N ARG A 7 17.89 14.90 8.45
CA ARG A 7 16.48 15.24 8.21
C ARG A 7 15.74 14.09 7.53
N ILE A 8 14.45 13.95 7.82
CA ILE A 8 13.57 13.01 7.13
C ILE A 8 13.13 13.62 5.79
N ALA A 9 13.26 12.86 4.71
CA ALA A 9 12.72 13.25 3.42
C ALA A 9 11.23 12.94 3.38
N CYS A 10 10.39 13.97 3.24
CA CYS A 10 8.95 13.82 3.09
C CYS A 10 8.60 13.81 1.59
N MET A 11 8.05 12.70 1.10
CA MET A 11 7.49 12.60 -0.25
C MET A 11 5.97 12.60 -0.17
N MET A 12 5.32 13.07 -1.24
CA MET A 12 3.87 13.07 -1.35
C MET A 12 3.40 12.03 -2.36
N GLY A 13 2.32 11.35 -2.03
CA GLY A 13 1.60 10.44 -2.92
C GLY A 13 0.11 10.72 -2.89
N ILE A 14 -0.55 10.36 -3.97
CA ILE A 14 -2.01 10.48 -4.12
C ILE A 14 -2.58 9.07 -3.97
N GLU A 15 -3.51 8.86 -3.05
CA GLU A 15 -4.13 7.55 -2.87
C GLU A 15 -5.52 7.52 -3.54
N GLY A 16 -5.51 7.20 -4.84
CA GLY A 16 -6.72 7.01 -5.63
C GLY A 16 -6.88 8.02 -6.77
N GLY A 17 -7.17 7.51 -7.96
CA GLY A 17 -7.33 8.30 -9.18
C GLY A 17 -8.52 9.26 -9.19
N HIS A 18 -9.51 9.07 -8.32
CA HIS A 18 -10.64 10.00 -8.19
C HIS A 18 -10.20 11.43 -7.82
N ILE A 19 -9.03 11.61 -7.19
CA ILE A 19 -8.47 12.91 -6.79
C ILE A 19 -8.12 13.80 -8.00
N ILE A 20 -7.87 13.20 -9.17
CA ILE A 20 -7.56 13.97 -10.39
C ILE A 20 -8.80 14.30 -11.23
N GLU A 21 -10.01 13.89 -10.81
CA GLU A 21 -11.28 14.18 -11.49
C GLU A 21 -11.22 13.98 -13.03
N ASP A 22 -10.74 12.81 -13.46
CA ASP A 22 -10.57 12.43 -14.87
C ASP A 22 -9.77 13.45 -15.71
N SER A 23 -8.81 14.13 -15.09
CA SER A 23 -8.05 15.20 -15.73
C SER A 23 -6.54 14.94 -15.72
N LEU A 24 -5.99 14.73 -16.91
CA LEU A 24 -4.53 14.71 -17.12
C LEU A 24 -3.89 16.06 -16.74
N PHE A 25 -4.64 17.17 -16.82
CA PHE A 25 -4.15 18.46 -16.34
C PHE A 25 -3.99 18.46 -14.82
N ALA A 26 -4.98 17.97 -14.06
CA ALA A 26 -4.88 17.86 -12.61
C ALA A 26 -3.71 16.95 -12.20
N LEU A 27 -3.55 15.79 -12.86
CA LEU A 27 -2.40 14.89 -12.65
C LEU A 27 -1.06 15.62 -12.80
N ARG A 28 -0.87 16.38 -13.88
CA ARG A 28 0.33 17.21 -14.10
C ARG A 28 0.52 18.25 -13.00
N MET A 29 -0.57 18.87 -12.54
CA MET A 29 -0.52 19.87 -11.48
C MET A 29 -0.09 19.28 -10.14
N PHE A 30 -0.62 18.13 -9.74
CA PHE A 30 -0.17 17.44 -8.53
C PHE A 30 1.30 17.02 -8.62
N HIS A 31 1.74 16.50 -9.77
CA HIS A 31 3.15 16.20 -9.99
C HIS A 31 4.03 17.44 -9.80
N ARG A 32 3.62 18.58 -10.37
CA ARG A 32 4.30 19.88 -10.22
C ARG A 32 4.31 20.37 -8.78
N LEU A 33 3.27 20.08 -7.99
CA LEU A 33 3.20 20.40 -6.56
C LEU A 33 4.07 19.48 -5.69
N GLY A 34 4.57 18.38 -6.23
CA GLY A 34 5.53 17.51 -5.55
C GLY A 34 5.06 16.06 -5.34
N CYS A 35 3.86 15.69 -5.80
CA CYS A 35 3.42 14.30 -5.75
C CYS A 35 4.31 13.42 -6.66
N ARG A 36 4.72 12.25 -6.17
CA ARG A 36 5.64 11.34 -6.88
C ARG A 36 5.10 9.94 -7.12
N TYR A 37 3.98 9.59 -6.53
CA TYR A 37 3.19 8.43 -6.95
C TYR A 37 1.70 8.75 -6.90
N MET A 38 0.92 7.95 -7.63
CA MET A 38 -0.53 7.92 -7.49
C MET A 38 -1.02 6.47 -7.54
N THR A 39 -1.79 6.08 -6.52
CA THR A 39 -2.55 4.83 -6.53
C THR A 39 -3.70 4.97 -7.51
N LEU A 40 -3.84 4.03 -8.45
CA LEU A 40 -4.83 4.17 -9.54
C LEU A 40 -6.27 4.18 -9.01
N THR A 41 -6.54 3.41 -7.97
CA THR A 41 -7.84 3.35 -7.29
C THR A 41 -7.64 3.45 -5.77
N HIS A 42 -8.73 3.66 -5.05
CA HIS A 42 -8.78 3.37 -3.63
C HIS A 42 -9.74 2.19 -3.44
N SER A 43 -10.69 2.29 -2.52
CA SER A 43 -11.64 1.23 -2.22
C SER A 43 -12.75 1.01 -3.25
N PHE A 44 -12.87 1.89 -4.24
CA PHE A 44 -13.94 1.91 -5.23
C PHE A 44 -13.36 2.15 -6.62
N ASN A 45 -14.12 1.69 -7.63
CA ASN A 45 -13.82 1.96 -9.04
C ASN A 45 -13.72 3.47 -9.28
N THR A 46 -12.80 3.85 -10.15
CA THR A 46 -12.84 5.17 -10.80
C THR A 46 -13.56 5.02 -12.13
N ASN A 47 -13.78 6.12 -12.87
CA ASN A 47 -14.36 6.04 -14.22
C ASN A 47 -13.45 5.33 -15.24
N TRP A 48 -12.24 4.90 -14.86
CA TRP A 48 -11.23 4.37 -15.78
C TRP A 48 -10.37 3.23 -15.24
N ALA A 49 -10.59 2.80 -13.99
CA ALA A 49 -9.86 1.70 -13.36
C ALA A 49 -10.71 0.98 -12.31
N ASP A 50 -10.70 -0.34 -12.35
CA ASP A 50 -11.36 -1.20 -11.36
C ASP A 50 -10.53 -1.34 -10.08
N ALA A 51 -11.19 -1.20 -8.94
CA ALA A 51 -10.62 -1.42 -7.61
C ALA A 51 -10.79 -2.88 -7.17
N ALA A 52 -9.92 -3.33 -6.27
CA ALA A 52 -10.07 -4.60 -5.59
C ALA A 52 -11.27 -4.59 -4.63
N GLY A 53 -11.73 -3.43 -4.15
CA GLY A 53 -12.91 -3.32 -3.29
C GLY A 53 -12.68 -3.49 -1.79
N ILE A 54 -13.65 -3.08 -0.96
CA ILE A 54 -13.76 -3.40 0.49
C ILE A 54 -14.81 -4.51 0.77
N ASP A 55 -15.80 -4.70 -0.10
CA ASP A 55 -16.84 -5.73 0.04
C ASP A 55 -17.05 -6.49 -1.29
N ASP A 56 -17.94 -7.51 -1.29
CA ASP A 56 -18.26 -8.31 -2.48
C ASP A 56 -19.02 -7.53 -3.57
N ASP A 57 -19.40 -6.27 -3.32
CA ASP A 57 -20.25 -5.44 -4.19
C ASP A 57 -19.49 -4.58 -5.22
N THR A 58 -18.16 -4.67 -5.28
CA THR A 58 -17.37 -4.06 -6.37
C THR A 58 -17.12 -5.08 -7.46
N ASP A 59 -18.15 -5.36 -8.26
CA ASP A 59 -17.96 -6.01 -9.55
C ASP A 59 -17.17 -5.06 -10.46
N GLY A 60 -16.14 -5.54 -11.13
CA GLY A 60 -15.33 -4.73 -12.04
C GLY A 60 -16.20 -4.13 -13.15
N GLU A 61 -16.14 -2.81 -13.32
CA GLU A 61 -16.92 -2.07 -14.31
C GLU A 61 -16.23 -2.01 -15.66
N HIS A 62 -14.89 -2.00 -15.65
CA HIS A 62 -14.07 -1.68 -16.82
C HIS A 62 -13.32 -2.89 -17.39
N ASN A 63 -13.33 -4.03 -16.67
CA ASN A 63 -12.47 -5.17 -16.93
C ASN A 63 -10.97 -4.78 -16.91
N GLY A 64 -10.59 -4.05 -15.85
CA GLY A 64 -9.25 -3.52 -15.63
C GLY A 64 -9.16 -2.02 -15.86
N LEU A 65 -8.46 -1.62 -16.93
CA LEU A 65 -8.32 -0.23 -17.35
C LEU A 65 -9.10 0.07 -18.64
N THR A 66 -9.79 1.21 -18.67
CA THR A 66 -10.25 1.81 -19.93
C THR A 66 -9.08 2.42 -20.71
N GLU A 67 -9.28 2.81 -21.97
CA GLU A 67 -8.22 3.47 -22.74
C GLU A 67 -7.76 4.78 -22.08
N PHE A 68 -8.67 5.53 -21.45
CA PHE A 68 -8.32 6.72 -20.70
C PHE A 68 -7.45 6.39 -19.47
N GLY A 69 -7.73 5.28 -18.79
CA GLY A 69 -6.87 4.76 -17.71
C GLY A 69 -5.46 4.41 -18.21
N ARG A 70 -5.35 3.87 -19.44
CA ARG A 70 -4.06 3.63 -20.10
C ARG A 70 -3.34 4.95 -20.40
N ASP A 71 -4.05 5.99 -20.86
CA ASP A 71 -3.49 7.33 -21.06
C ASP A 71 -2.97 7.97 -19.77
N ILE A 72 -3.67 7.77 -18.64
CA ILE A 72 -3.18 8.20 -17.33
C ILE A 72 -1.84 7.57 -17.00
N ILE A 73 -1.68 6.26 -17.20
CA ILE A 73 -0.40 5.56 -16.95
C ILE A 73 0.70 6.08 -17.88
N ARG A 74 0.41 6.29 -19.17
CA ARG A 74 1.37 6.88 -20.12
C ARG A 74 1.81 8.27 -19.67
N GLU A 75 0.88 9.09 -19.18
CA GLU A 75 1.20 10.42 -18.66
C GLU A 75 2.02 10.35 -17.36
N MET A 76 1.71 9.42 -16.45
CA MET A 76 2.51 9.19 -15.25
C MET A 76 3.96 8.81 -15.61
N ASN A 77 4.14 7.90 -16.57
CA ASN A 77 5.47 7.54 -17.09
C ASN A 77 6.20 8.74 -17.73
N ARG A 78 5.49 9.58 -18.49
CA ARG A 78 6.05 10.79 -19.11
C ARG A 78 6.50 11.82 -18.06
N LEU A 79 5.79 11.90 -16.94
CA LEU A 79 6.11 12.79 -15.83
C LEU A 79 7.23 12.27 -14.93
N GLY A 80 7.43 10.94 -14.89
CA GLY A 80 8.28 10.29 -13.90
C GLY A 80 7.56 10.05 -12.57
N MET A 81 6.23 10.03 -12.58
CA MET A 81 5.40 9.67 -11.44
C MET A 81 5.28 8.13 -11.37
N MET A 82 5.55 7.55 -10.19
CA MET A 82 5.41 6.11 -9.97
C MET A 82 3.94 5.70 -10.04
N VAL A 83 3.67 4.65 -10.81
CA VAL A 83 2.35 4.02 -10.89
C VAL A 83 2.19 3.12 -9.67
N ASP A 84 1.23 3.44 -8.80
CA ASP A 84 0.93 2.63 -7.63
C ASP A 84 -0.30 1.73 -7.87
N ILE A 85 -0.07 0.43 -7.68
CA ILE A 85 -1.00 -0.68 -7.92
C ILE A 85 -1.48 -1.31 -6.60
N SER A 86 -1.26 -0.67 -5.45
CA SER A 86 -2.08 -0.96 -4.28
C SER A 86 -3.55 -0.65 -4.58
N HIS A 87 -4.48 -1.32 -3.88
CA HIS A 87 -5.94 -1.21 -4.04
C HIS A 87 -6.57 -1.68 -5.36
N VAL A 88 -5.83 -1.80 -6.45
CA VAL A 88 -6.41 -2.12 -7.76
C VAL A 88 -6.86 -3.58 -7.88
N ALA A 89 -7.85 -3.84 -8.73
CA ALA A 89 -8.26 -5.21 -9.07
C ALA A 89 -7.15 -5.98 -9.79
N ASP A 90 -7.20 -7.31 -9.77
CA ASP A 90 -6.18 -8.17 -10.41
C ASP A 90 -6.00 -7.84 -11.90
N LYS A 91 -7.10 -7.61 -12.63
CA LYS A 91 -7.04 -7.25 -14.05
C LYS A 91 -6.43 -5.86 -14.27
N THR A 92 -6.79 -4.87 -13.43
CA THR A 92 -6.19 -3.53 -13.43
C THR A 92 -4.69 -3.59 -13.15
N PHE A 93 -4.25 -4.45 -12.23
CA PHE A 93 -2.83 -4.70 -11.96
C PHE A 93 -2.11 -5.16 -13.24
N TYR A 94 -2.63 -6.17 -13.94
CA TYR A 94 -1.97 -6.69 -15.13
C TYR A 94 -1.98 -5.69 -16.30
N ASP A 95 -3.09 -4.96 -16.49
CA ASP A 95 -3.16 -3.89 -17.49
C ASP A 95 -2.17 -2.75 -17.19
N ALA A 96 -2.01 -2.38 -15.91
CA ALA A 96 -1.05 -1.36 -15.52
C ALA A 96 0.40 -1.80 -15.81
N LEU A 97 0.73 -3.06 -15.55
CA LEU A 97 2.04 -3.62 -15.89
C LEU A 97 2.26 -3.71 -17.41
N GLU A 98 1.22 -4.02 -18.18
CA GLU A 98 1.27 -4.04 -19.64
C GLU A 98 1.61 -2.65 -20.19
N VAL A 99 0.88 -1.61 -19.75
CA VAL A 99 1.00 -0.24 -20.26
C VAL A 99 2.24 0.46 -19.74
N SER A 100 2.61 0.24 -18.47
CA SER A 100 3.71 0.98 -17.86
C SER A 100 5.06 0.59 -18.46
N THR A 101 5.79 1.62 -18.89
CA THR A 101 7.17 1.57 -19.38
C THR A 101 8.19 1.94 -18.29
N ALA A 102 7.73 2.31 -17.10
CA ALA A 102 8.54 2.49 -15.90
C ALA A 102 8.14 1.48 -14.81
N PRO A 103 9.01 1.16 -13.83
CA PRO A 103 8.69 0.21 -12.78
C PRO A 103 7.53 0.69 -11.89
N PRO A 104 6.45 -0.09 -11.71
CA PRO A 104 5.38 0.25 -10.78
C PRO A 104 5.75 -0.11 -9.34
N ILE A 105 5.00 0.45 -8.38
CA ILE A 105 5.07 0.07 -6.96
C ILE A 105 3.72 -0.45 -6.47
N ALA A 106 3.72 -1.32 -5.48
CA ALA A 106 2.56 -1.51 -4.60
C ALA A 106 2.92 -0.85 -3.26
N SER A 107 2.42 0.36 -2.99
CA SER A 107 2.88 1.22 -1.89
C SER A 107 2.47 0.72 -0.49
N HIS A 108 1.48 -0.17 -0.42
CA HIS A 108 1.02 -0.85 0.80
C HIS A 108 0.13 -2.06 0.42
N SER A 109 0.77 -3.20 0.17
CA SER A 109 0.09 -4.49 -0.08
C SER A 109 0.88 -5.63 0.57
N SER A 110 0.23 -6.77 0.76
CA SER A 110 0.87 -7.96 1.36
C SER A 110 0.67 -9.19 0.46
N ALA A 111 1.01 -10.37 0.96
CA ALA A 111 1.11 -11.61 0.16
C ALA A 111 -0.14 -12.49 0.30
N ARG A 112 -0.79 -12.80 -0.82
CA ARG A 112 -2.06 -13.56 -0.84
C ARG A 112 -1.87 -15.02 -0.41
N ALA A 113 -0.67 -15.56 -0.59
CA ALA A 113 -0.32 -16.91 -0.16
C ALA A 113 -0.36 -17.12 1.37
N ILE A 114 -0.27 -16.04 2.17
CA ILE A 114 -0.35 -16.11 3.64
C ILE A 114 -1.76 -15.75 4.12
N ASN A 115 -2.32 -14.67 3.58
CA ASN A 115 -3.70 -14.29 3.84
C ASN A 115 -4.40 -14.03 2.51
N SER A 116 -5.38 -14.88 2.19
CA SER A 116 -6.14 -14.85 0.94
C SER A 116 -7.14 -13.70 0.91
N HIS A 117 -6.62 -12.48 0.88
CA HIS A 117 -7.37 -11.24 0.83
C HIS A 117 -7.14 -10.57 -0.54
N ARG A 118 -8.19 -10.01 -1.15
CA ARG A 118 -8.11 -9.39 -2.49
C ARG A 118 -7.20 -8.16 -2.56
N ARG A 119 -6.98 -7.48 -1.43
CA ARG A 119 -5.94 -6.43 -1.30
C ARG A 119 -4.50 -6.93 -1.40
N ASN A 120 -4.26 -8.23 -1.29
CA ASN A 120 -2.92 -8.81 -1.38
C ASN A 120 -2.61 -9.32 -2.78
N LEU A 121 -1.32 -9.35 -3.13
CA LEU A 121 -0.85 -9.84 -4.43
C LEU A 121 -0.64 -11.35 -4.39
N SER A 122 -1.07 -12.04 -5.45
CA SER A 122 -0.72 -13.46 -5.67
C SER A 122 0.76 -13.61 -6.02
N ASP A 123 1.30 -14.82 -5.92
CA ASP A 123 2.70 -15.08 -6.30
C ASP A 123 2.98 -14.76 -7.78
N ASP A 124 2.00 -14.96 -8.67
CA ASP A 124 2.13 -14.62 -10.09
C ASP A 124 2.14 -13.11 -10.31
N MET A 125 1.33 -12.35 -9.56
CA MET A 125 1.39 -10.90 -9.56
C MET A 125 2.74 -10.41 -9.01
N LEU A 126 3.24 -11.00 -7.93
CA LEU A 126 4.57 -10.66 -7.40
C LEU A 126 5.65 -10.87 -8.47
N ARG A 127 5.69 -12.03 -9.13
CA ARG A 127 6.66 -12.32 -10.20
C ARG A 127 6.53 -11.34 -11.37
N ALA A 128 5.31 -11.00 -11.78
CA ALA A 128 5.07 -10.03 -12.85
C ALA A 128 5.57 -8.63 -12.46
N LEU A 129 5.33 -8.19 -11.21
CA LEU A 129 5.84 -6.93 -10.69
C LEU A 129 7.37 -6.88 -10.71
N ALA A 130 8.02 -7.95 -10.27
CA ALA A 130 9.47 -8.07 -10.27
C ALA A 130 10.07 -8.10 -11.68
N ALA A 131 9.40 -8.73 -12.66
CA ALA A 131 9.80 -8.71 -14.06
C ALA A 131 9.80 -7.29 -14.68
N LYS A 132 9.04 -6.36 -14.09
CA LYS A 132 9.03 -4.92 -14.43
C LYS A 132 9.99 -4.09 -13.56
N ASP A 133 10.88 -4.74 -12.82
CA ASP A 133 11.77 -4.15 -11.80
C ASP A 133 11.03 -3.33 -10.73
N GLY A 134 9.73 -3.58 -10.54
CA GLY A 134 8.89 -2.88 -9.56
C GLY A 134 9.19 -3.30 -8.12
N ALA A 135 8.44 -2.76 -7.17
CA ALA A 135 8.61 -3.12 -5.76
C ALA A 135 7.29 -3.11 -4.99
N ILE A 136 7.16 -4.02 -4.01
CA ILE A 136 6.05 -4.08 -3.07
C ILE A 136 6.52 -3.62 -1.70
N MET A 137 5.72 -2.74 -1.09
CA MET A 137 5.90 -2.23 0.25
C MET A 137 4.89 -2.95 1.15
N ILE A 138 5.39 -3.74 2.12
CA ILE A 138 4.56 -4.66 2.91
C ILE A 138 3.63 -3.87 3.84
N ASN A 139 2.32 -4.14 3.75
CA ASN A 139 1.29 -3.55 4.60
C ASN A 139 1.22 -4.23 5.97
N PHE A 140 0.96 -3.45 7.03
CA PHE A 140 0.98 -3.92 8.42
C PHE A 140 -0.42 -4.17 8.98
N TYR A 141 -1.47 -3.84 8.25
CA TYR A 141 -2.85 -4.01 8.70
C TYR A 141 -3.16 -5.47 8.99
N CYS A 142 -3.56 -5.75 10.23
CA CYS A 142 -3.81 -7.12 10.70
C CYS A 142 -4.82 -7.87 9.82
N GLY A 143 -5.86 -7.18 9.32
CA GLY A 143 -6.86 -7.77 8.42
C GLY A 143 -6.30 -8.17 7.05
N PHE A 144 -5.19 -7.59 6.61
CA PHE A 144 -4.51 -7.98 5.37
C PHE A 144 -3.39 -8.98 5.59
N ILE A 145 -2.84 -9.12 6.80
CA ILE A 145 -1.70 -10.02 7.02
C ILE A 145 -2.05 -11.35 7.71
N ASP A 146 -3.24 -11.47 8.29
CA ASP A 146 -3.56 -12.62 9.13
C ASP A 146 -4.93 -13.20 8.77
N PRO A 147 -4.99 -14.44 8.25
CA PRO A 147 -6.24 -15.05 7.83
C PRO A 147 -7.23 -15.30 8.98
N GLU A 148 -6.76 -15.29 10.22
CA GLU A 148 -7.60 -15.49 11.40
C GLU A 148 -8.05 -14.18 12.06
N TYR A 149 -7.49 -13.03 11.64
CA TYR A 149 -7.76 -11.75 12.30
C TYR A 149 -9.24 -11.39 12.28
N ASP A 150 -9.92 -11.52 11.13
CA ASP A 150 -11.31 -11.09 11.02
C ASP A 150 -12.24 -11.90 11.92
N ALA A 151 -12.00 -13.21 12.08
CA ALA A 151 -12.76 -14.05 12.99
C ALA A 151 -12.56 -13.60 14.45
N ARG A 152 -11.31 -13.33 14.86
CA ARG A 152 -11.00 -12.83 16.21
C ARG A 152 -11.57 -11.44 16.44
N TYR A 153 -11.48 -10.54 15.46
CA TYR A 153 -12.01 -9.19 15.54
C TYR A 153 -13.53 -9.19 15.65
N LYS A 154 -14.24 -9.99 14.85
CA LYS A 154 -15.69 -10.16 14.94
C LYS A 154 -16.12 -10.67 16.32
N ALA A 155 -15.41 -11.65 16.87
CA ALA A 155 -15.70 -12.14 18.24
C ALA A 155 -15.52 -11.04 19.31
N TRP A 156 -14.46 -10.23 19.18
CA TRP A 156 -14.25 -9.08 20.05
C TRP A 156 -15.34 -8.01 19.86
N GLU A 157 -15.71 -7.68 18.62
CA GLU A 157 -16.72 -6.67 18.32
C GLU A 157 -18.10 -7.07 18.86
N SER A 158 -18.51 -8.33 18.67
CA SER A 158 -19.76 -8.87 19.23
C SER A 158 -19.81 -8.77 20.76
N LYS A 159 -18.69 -9.02 21.45
CA LYS A 159 -18.60 -8.89 22.91
C LYS A 159 -18.78 -7.44 23.38
N HIS A 160 -18.44 -6.47 22.55
CA HIS A 160 -18.45 -5.04 22.89
C HIS A 160 -19.50 -4.24 22.08
N GLN A 161 -20.44 -4.93 21.43
CA GLN A 161 -21.37 -4.34 20.46
C GLN A 161 -22.19 -3.20 21.06
N GLU A 162 -22.72 -3.39 22.28
CA GLU A 162 -23.53 -2.37 22.97
C GLU A 162 -22.73 -1.08 23.23
N ALA A 163 -21.50 -1.21 23.72
CA ALA A 163 -20.63 -0.06 24.00
C ALA A 163 -20.23 0.67 22.70
N LEU A 164 -19.88 -0.07 21.65
CA LEU A 164 -19.53 0.48 20.34
C LEU A 164 -20.73 1.17 19.68
N ALA A 165 -21.93 0.60 19.79
CA ALA A 165 -23.17 1.21 19.32
C ALA A 165 -23.47 2.51 20.08
N ALA A 166 -23.31 2.51 21.41
CA ALA A 166 -23.51 3.71 22.23
C ALA A 166 -22.52 4.84 21.87
N ILE A 167 -21.24 4.53 21.62
CA ILE A 167 -20.26 5.49 21.09
C ILE A 167 -20.71 6.02 19.73
N GLY A 168 -21.13 5.11 18.84
CA GLY A 168 -21.60 5.45 17.50
C GLY A 168 -22.77 6.42 17.50
N GLU A 169 -23.76 6.19 18.37
CA GLU A 169 -24.93 7.05 18.49
C GLU A 169 -24.58 8.38 19.16
N LYS A 170 -23.83 8.35 20.27
CA LYS A 170 -23.41 9.57 21.00
C LYS A 170 -22.66 10.56 20.13
N PHE A 171 -21.81 10.06 19.22
CA PHE A 171 -20.97 10.88 18.35
C PHE A 171 -21.37 10.80 16.87
N LYS A 172 -22.62 10.45 16.57
CA LYS A 172 -23.12 10.26 15.18
C LYS A 172 -22.85 11.45 14.26
N ALA A 173 -22.97 12.68 14.78
CA ALA A 173 -22.76 13.92 14.03
C ALA A 173 -21.30 14.45 14.07
N ASN A 174 -20.41 13.83 14.84
CA ASN A 174 -19.02 14.25 14.98
C ASN A 174 -18.08 13.06 14.81
N LEU A 175 -17.64 12.83 13.56
CA LEU A 175 -16.80 11.69 13.20
C LEU A 175 -15.43 11.71 13.89
N ALA A 176 -14.84 12.89 14.12
CA ALA A 176 -13.57 13.01 14.82
C ALA A 176 -13.72 12.58 16.29
N ALA A 177 -14.72 13.11 17.00
CA ALA A 177 -14.99 12.71 18.38
C ALA A 177 -15.39 11.23 18.48
N ARG A 178 -16.12 10.70 17.49
CA ARG A 178 -16.45 9.27 17.41
C ARG A 178 -15.18 8.41 17.30
N ARG A 179 -14.24 8.81 16.44
CA ARG A 179 -12.95 8.12 16.26
C ARG A 179 -12.16 8.14 17.56
N ASP A 180 -12.03 9.29 18.19
CA ASP A 180 -11.24 9.45 19.41
C ASP A 180 -11.84 8.66 20.58
N ALA A 181 -13.16 8.69 20.75
CA ALA A 181 -13.85 7.88 21.76
C ALA A 181 -13.74 6.37 21.50
N ARG A 182 -13.78 5.94 20.23
CA ARG A 182 -13.55 4.53 19.86
C ARG A 182 -12.10 4.11 20.15
N ALA A 183 -11.14 5.00 19.93
CA ALA A 183 -9.73 4.76 20.26
C ALA A 183 -9.51 4.64 21.78
N GLU A 184 -10.12 5.51 22.58
CA GLU A 184 -10.07 5.43 24.05
C GLU A 184 -10.70 4.13 24.56
N PHE A 185 -11.86 3.74 24.02
CA PHE A 185 -12.50 2.47 24.34
C PHE A 185 -11.61 1.27 24.01
N ALA A 186 -10.97 1.28 22.83
CA ALA A 186 -10.05 0.24 22.40
C ALA A 186 -8.78 0.19 23.27
N ALA A 187 -8.28 1.31 23.80
CA ALA A 187 -7.16 1.31 24.72
C ALA A 187 -7.49 0.60 26.05
N GLN A 188 -8.73 0.72 26.53
CA GLN A 188 -9.21 0.06 27.74
C GLN A 188 -9.68 -1.38 27.49
N ASN A 189 -10.08 -1.68 26.26
CA ASN A 189 -10.57 -2.99 25.82
C ASN A 189 -9.81 -3.42 24.56
N PRO A 190 -8.52 -3.77 24.65
CA PRO A 190 -7.69 -3.99 23.47
C PRO A 190 -8.31 -4.99 22.49
N PRO A 191 -8.54 -4.61 21.21
CA PRO A 191 -8.91 -5.57 20.18
C PRO A 191 -7.74 -6.53 19.92
N PRO A 192 -8.01 -7.74 19.39
CA PRO A 192 -6.95 -8.66 19.02
C PRO A 192 -6.05 -8.02 17.96
N ARG A 193 -4.75 -8.30 18.04
CA ARG A 193 -3.74 -7.90 17.05
C ARG A 193 -3.05 -9.14 16.51
N SER A 194 -2.48 -9.04 15.33
CA SER A 194 -1.68 -10.11 14.74
C SER A 194 -0.25 -10.04 15.25
N SER A 195 0.43 -11.18 15.38
CA SER A 195 1.80 -11.20 15.88
C SER A 195 2.77 -10.49 14.91
N LEU A 196 3.87 -9.92 15.44
CA LEU A 196 4.97 -9.41 14.62
C LEU A 196 5.59 -10.49 13.72
N LEU A 197 5.53 -11.76 14.15
CA LEU A 197 5.98 -12.89 13.35
C LEU A 197 5.11 -13.08 12.10
N THR A 198 3.80 -12.84 12.19
CA THR A 198 2.89 -12.87 11.03
C THR A 198 3.32 -11.84 9.99
N LEU A 199 3.66 -10.61 10.41
CA LEU A 199 4.20 -9.60 9.52
C LEU A 199 5.53 -10.03 8.89
N ALA A 200 6.46 -10.58 9.68
CA ALA A 200 7.75 -11.06 9.17
C ALA A 200 7.60 -12.17 8.12
N LYS A 201 6.63 -13.07 8.28
CA LYS A 201 6.32 -14.12 7.27
C LYS A 201 5.98 -13.51 5.91
N HIS A 202 5.27 -12.38 5.85
CA HIS A 202 4.99 -11.70 4.59
C HIS A 202 6.25 -11.17 3.94
N VAL A 203 7.12 -10.51 4.70
CA VAL A 203 8.42 -10.02 4.19
C VAL A 203 9.24 -11.17 3.63
N GLU A 204 9.36 -12.28 4.38
CA GLU A 204 10.15 -13.45 4.00
C GLU A 204 9.58 -14.17 2.78
N HIS A 205 8.26 -14.37 2.73
CA HIS A 205 7.61 -15.01 1.58
C HIS A 205 7.82 -14.20 0.31
N VAL A 206 7.56 -12.89 0.36
CA VAL A 206 7.77 -12.02 -0.80
C VAL A 206 9.24 -11.99 -1.21
N ALA A 207 10.16 -11.83 -0.25
CA ALA A 207 11.59 -11.84 -0.54
C ALA A 207 12.07 -13.18 -1.13
N LYS A 208 11.49 -14.30 -0.71
CA LYS A 208 11.75 -15.62 -1.30
C LYS A 208 11.20 -15.76 -2.72
N THR A 209 10.02 -15.20 -2.98
CA THR A 209 9.35 -15.32 -4.29
C THR A 209 9.98 -14.41 -5.35
N ILE A 210 10.35 -13.18 -5.00
CA ILE A 210 10.81 -12.18 -5.97
C ILE A 210 12.16 -11.54 -5.65
N GLY A 211 12.78 -11.88 -4.53
CA GLY A 211 14.07 -11.32 -4.12
C GLY A 211 13.94 -10.03 -3.30
N TRP A 212 14.86 -9.85 -2.35
CA TRP A 212 14.91 -8.70 -1.43
C TRP A 212 14.98 -7.33 -2.10
N ARG A 213 15.42 -7.23 -3.36
CA ARG A 213 15.48 -5.99 -4.15
C ARG A 213 14.10 -5.35 -4.42
N HIS A 214 13.03 -6.14 -4.28
CA HIS A 214 11.68 -5.74 -4.64
C HIS A 214 10.76 -5.59 -3.42
N VAL A 215 11.31 -5.60 -2.20
CA VAL A 215 10.53 -5.58 -0.96
C VAL A 215 10.85 -4.32 -0.16
N GLY A 216 9.84 -3.68 0.43
CA GLY A 216 10.00 -2.55 1.33
C GLY A 216 8.89 -2.46 2.38
N ILE A 217 8.74 -1.29 3.01
CA ILE A 217 7.80 -1.04 4.11
C ILE A 217 6.70 -0.08 3.64
N GLY A 218 5.44 -0.52 3.78
CA GLY A 218 4.24 0.25 3.45
C GLY A 218 3.24 0.17 4.59
N ALA A 219 3.65 0.61 5.78
CA ALA A 219 3.01 0.25 7.05
C ALA A 219 1.60 0.80 7.27
N ASP A 220 1.15 1.76 6.45
CA ASP A 220 -0.22 2.30 6.51
C ASP A 220 -0.54 2.98 7.87
N TRP A 221 0.48 3.60 8.49
CA TRP A 221 0.32 4.37 9.74
C TRP A 221 -0.79 5.42 9.59
N ASP A 222 -1.61 5.57 10.63
CA ASP A 222 -2.75 6.49 10.68
C ASP A 222 -3.87 6.22 9.64
N GLY A 223 -3.70 5.22 8.75
CA GLY A 223 -4.70 4.80 7.75
C GLY A 223 -5.52 3.56 8.14
N ILE A 224 -5.09 2.82 9.16
CA ILE A 224 -5.64 1.49 9.51
C ILE A 224 -6.11 1.39 10.95
N ARG A 225 -7.04 0.46 11.19
CA ARG A 225 -7.63 0.23 12.52
C ARG A 225 -6.80 -0.65 13.45
N SER A 226 -5.81 -1.40 12.93
CA SER A 226 -5.10 -2.39 13.74
C SER A 226 -3.73 -2.74 13.17
N LEU A 227 -2.72 -2.54 14.00
CA LEU A 227 -1.32 -2.83 13.72
C LEU A 227 -0.87 -4.13 14.39
N PRO A 228 0.23 -4.76 13.96
CA PRO A 228 0.72 -5.98 14.58
C PRO A 228 1.23 -5.71 15.99
N GLU A 229 1.15 -6.70 16.86
CA GLU A 229 1.65 -6.62 18.25
C GLU A 229 3.10 -6.15 18.30
N GLY A 230 3.38 -5.22 19.20
CA GLY A 230 4.71 -4.65 19.37
C GLY A 230 5.08 -3.55 18.39
N ILE A 231 4.24 -3.22 17.40
CA ILE A 231 4.43 -2.06 16.52
C ILE A 231 3.23 -1.10 16.66
N ASP A 232 3.40 -0.03 17.43
CA ASP A 232 2.36 0.95 17.73
C ASP A 232 2.54 2.24 16.94
N HIS A 233 3.78 2.55 16.56
CA HIS A 233 4.12 3.72 15.75
C HIS A 233 5.41 3.48 14.96
N CYS A 234 5.80 4.44 14.11
CA CYS A 234 6.99 4.35 13.26
C CYS A 234 8.31 4.16 14.04
N GLY A 235 8.34 4.49 15.33
CA GLY A 235 9.51 4.30 16.21
C GLY A 235 9.77 2.82 16.57
N ASP A 236 8.80 1.95 16.33
CA ASP A 236 8.90 0.52 16.61
C ASP A 236 9.47 -0.31 15.44
N LEU A 237 9.71 0.30 14.28
CA LEU A 237 10.30 -0.35 13.11
C LEU A 237 11.60 -1.13 13.42
N PRO A 238 12.51 -0.70 14.33
CA PRO A 238 13.68 -1.49 14.70
C PRO A 238 13.34 -2.90 15.23
N LYS A 239 12.16 -3.12 15.82
CA LYS A 239 11.73 -4.45 16.28
C LYS A 239 11.53 -5.42 15.12
N LEU A 240 10.93 -4.96 14.01
CA LEU A 240 10.80 -5.76 12.79
C LEU A 240 12.17 -6.04 12.18
N THR A 241 13.03 -5.02 12.06
CA THR A 241 14.38 -5.19 11.51
C THR A 241 15.22 -6.17 12.34
N ALA A 242 15.16 -6.09 13.67
CA ALA A 242 15.84 -7.02 14.57
C ALA A 242 15.32 -8.46 14.40
N LEU A 243 14.00 -8.63 14.26
CA LEU A 243 13.40 -9.93 13.99
C LEU A 243 13.88 -10.50 12.64
N LEU A 244 13.89 -9.70 11.58
CA LEU A 244 14.35 -10.14 10.26
C LEU A 244 15.85 -10.49 10.25
N LEU A 245 16.70 -9.71 10.95
CA LEU A 245 18.12 -10.03 11.17
C LEU A 245 18.28 -11.38 11.86
N ALA A 246 17.56 -11.59 12.97
CA ALA A 246 17.61 -12.85 13.72
C ALA A 246 17.13 -14.06 12.89
N ARG A 247 16.36 -13.79 11.83
CA ARG A 247 15.81 -14.79 10.90
C ARG A 247 16.62 -14.93 9.61
N GLY A 248 17.78 -14.28 9.53
CA GLY A 248 18.78 -14.51 8.48
C GLY A 248 18.81 -13.48 7.36
N ALA A 249 18.06 -12.37 7.47
CA ALA A 249 18.22 -11.25 6.56
C ALA A 249 19.62 -10.61 6.75
N THR A 250 20.28 -10.26 5.66
CA THR A 250 21.60 -9.58 5.73
C THR A 250 21.44 -8.07 5.90
N PRO A 251 22.45 -7.36 6.43
CA PRO A 251 22.44 -5.90 6.47
C PRO A 251 22.17 -5.26 5.10
N GLU A 252 22.72 -5.82 4.02
CA GLU A 252 22.52 -5.36 2.64
C GLU A 252 21.05 -5.47 2.23
N GLN A 253 20.42 -6.61 2.50
CA GLN A 253 19.00 -6.83 2.20
C GLN A 253 18.10 -5.87 2.98
N LEU A 254 18.45 -5.60 4.23
CA LEU A 254 17.70 -4.69 5.09
C LEU A 254 17.87 -3.23 4.70
N ARG A 255 19.03 -2.79 4.17
CA ARG A 255 19.15 -1.45 3.59
C ARG A 255 18.20 -1.26 2.41
N GLY A 256 18.12 -2.27 1.53
CA GLY A 256 17.10 -2.37 0.48
C GLY A 256 15.69 -2.19 1.01
N PHE A 257 15.31 -3.06 1.96
CA PHE A 257 14.00 -3.08 2.61
C PHE A 257 13.63 -1.77 3.31
N LEU A 258 14.60 -1.09 3.92
CA LEU A 258 14.39 0.15 4.67
C LEU A 258 14.28 1.41 3.79
N GLY A 259 14.43 1.31 2.47
CA GLY A 259 14.08 2.39 1.56
C GLY A 259 14.88 2.45 0.26
N GLU A 260 16.07 1.85 0.18
CA GLU A 260 16.89 1.91 -1.04
C GLU A 260 16.17 1.30 -2.25
N ASN A 261 15.33 0.29 -2.03
CA ASN A 261 14.53 -0.32 -3.10
C ASN A 261 13.47 0.64 -3.67
N LEU A 262 12.83 1.46 -2.83
CA LEU A 262 11.86 2.46 -3.30
C LEU A 262 12.57 3.61 -4.03
N ILE A 263 13.71 4.07 -3.49
CA ILE A 263 14.53 5.12 -4.12
C ILE A 263 14.96 4.69 -5.52
N ARG A 264 15.41 3.44 -5.68
CA ARG A 264 15.73 2.86 -6.97
C ARG A 264 14.56 2.93 -7.97
N VAL A 265 13.35 2.59 -7.54
CA VAL A 265 12.17 2.64 -8.41
C VAL A 265 11.87 4.09 -8.81
N LEU A 266 11.95 5.03 -7.87
CA LEU A 266 11.80 6.47 -8.16
C LEU A 266 12.83 6.95 -9.19
N GLU A 267 14.11 6.62 -9.01
CA GLU A 267 15.19 6.97 -9.95
C GLU A 267 14.93 6.39 -11.35
N ALA A 268 14.43 5.16 -11.43
CA ALA A 268 14.08 4.53 -12.70
C ALA A 268 12.89 5.23 -13.40
N CYS A 269 11.87 5.66 -12.65
CA CYS A 269 10.77 6.46 -13.18
C CYS A 269 11.24 7.81 -13.72
N GLU A 270 12.10 8.52 -12.97
CA GLU A 270 12.67 9.78 -13.42
C GLU A 270 13.56 9.60 -14.66
N GLN A 271 14.34 8.52 -14.72
CA GLN A 271 15.14 8.20 -15.90
C GLN A 271 14.26 7.90 -17.12
N ARG A 272 13.15 7.17 -16.94
CA ARG A 272 12.22 6.91 -18.03
C ARG A 272 11.61 8.20 -18.57
N ALA A 273 11.22 9.13 -17.69
CA ALA A 273 10.70 10.44 -18.09
C ALA A 273 11.73 11.24 -18.90
N ARG A 274 13.00 11.24 -18.49
CA ARG A 274 14.11 11.89 -19.24
C ARG A 274 14.28 11.27 -20.63
N ASN A 275 14.21 9.94 -20.75
CA ASN A 275 14.32 9.25 -22.04
C ASN A 275 13.18 9.64 -22.97
N ILE A 276 11.93 9.64 -22.48
CA ILE A 276 10.75 10.04 -23.27
C ILE A 276 10.88 11.49 -23.74
N ALA A 277 11.32 12.40 -22.88
CA ALA A 277 11.53 13.80 -23.23
C ALA A 277 12.63 14.00 -24.30
N ALA A 278 13.61 13.08 -24.36
CA ALA A 278 14.66 13.06 -25.36
C ALA A 278 14.26 12.31 -26.65
N GLY A 279 13.06 11.73 -26.74
CA GLY A 279 12.59 10.95 -27.89
C GLY A 279 13.09 9.50 -27.93
N ASN A 280 13.57 8.95 -26.80
CA ASN A 280 14.13 7.60 -26.65
C ASN A 280 13.19 6.62 -25.90
#